data_AF-A0A2V7UHF5-F1
#
_entry.id   AF-A0A2V7UHF5-F1
#
_cell.length_a   1.000
_cell.length_b   1.000
_cell.length_c   1.000
_cell.angle_alpha   90.00
_cell.angle_beta   90.00
_cell.angle_gamma   90.00
#
_symmetry.space_group_name_H-M   'P 1'
#
loop_
_entity.id
_entity.type
_entity.pdbx_description
1 polymer ?
#
loop_
_entity_poly.entity_id
_entity_poly.type
_entity_poly.pdbx_seq_one_letter_code
_entity_poly.pdbx_strand_id
1 'polypeptide(L)'
;MISIWARRPFWTRTLSLGSTKSGCSPKTQTSPTGPSVETSPSSPASPRWKSSLSISKAGPMTPPSLPRLLSGFLLALLVATPAPAQEVGIAQKLYENALQLLRNGKPEEALKGFEQIYQSYGKSPQAPDALFQAATYLYPTTDLDDLGLVGREAIQKALPLLDRIRRSYETSPRAPEALYRLGLMALEPENPRASSNEAYAAFTSVANVYPDSPLVGPALFGAAVSQVRAEAFAAAVEDFSRLFEQVPDFAVGAKA
;
A
#
# COMPACT_ATOMS: atom_id res chain seq x y z
N MET A 1 -21.19 -7.24 46.48
CA MET A 1 -19.75 -7.15 46.81
C MET A 1 -18.98 -7.24 45.51
N ILE A 2 -18.40 -6.12 45.09
CA ILE A 2 -17.72 -5.93 43.80
C ILE A 2 -16.22 -6.00 44.07
N SER A 3 -15.52 -6.95 43.44
CA SER A 3 -14.06 -7.05 43.53
C SER A 3 -13.44 -6.65 42.20
N ILE A 4 -12.89 -5.44 42.20
CA ILE A 4 -12.12 -4.80 41.13
C ILE A 4 -10.70 -5.37 41.16
N TRP A 5 -10.25 -6.01 40.08
CA TRP A 5 -8.85 -6.41 39.91
C TRP A 5 -8.13 -5.38 39.04
N ALA A 6 -7.38 -4.49 39.70
CA ALA A 6 -6.47 -3.55 39.06
C ALA A 6 -5.17 -4.27 38.67
N ARG A 7 -4.85 -4.31 37.37
CA ARG A 7 -3.53 -4.72 36.86
C ARG A 7 -2.55 -3.56 37.02
N ARG A 8 -1.46 -3.79 37.76
CA ARG A 8 -0.33 -2.86 37.88
C ARG A 8 0.67 -3.09 36.73
N PRO A 9 1.22 -2.04 36.09
CA PRO A 9 2.28 -2.21 35.10
C PRO A 9 3.63 -2.46 35.78
N PHE A 10 4.35 -3.45 35.25
CA PHE A 10 5.68 -3.91 35.65
C PHE A 10 6.72 -3.17 34.80
N TRP A 11 7.29 -2.05 35.27
CA TRP A 11 8.60 -1.53 34.84
C TRP A 11 9.07 -0.46 35.84
N THR A 12 9.91 -0.86 36.80
CA THR A 12 10.76 0.10 37.54
C THR A 12 12.20 -0.25 37.23
N ARG A 13 12.80 0.46 36.27
CA ARG A 13 14.24 0.41 36.01
C ARG A 13 14.88 1.59 36.72
N THR A 14 15.59 1.31 37.80
CA THR A 14 16.36 2.27 38.58
C THR A 14 17.53 2.81 37.76
N LEU A 15 17.55 4.12 37.49
CA LEU A 15 18.71 4.82 36.95
C LEU A 15 19.72 5.06 38.09
N SER A 16 20.88 4.41 37.97
CA SER A 16 22.03 4.62 38.84
C SER A 16 22.83 5.84 38.35
N LEU A 17 22.98 6.85 39.22
CA LEU A 17 23.89 7.97 39.02
C LEU A 17 25.33 7.50 39.24
N GLY A 18 26.14 7.53 38.19
CA GLY A 18 27.59 7.39 38.25
C GLY A 18 28.26 8.69 37.84
N SER A 19 28.77 9.42 38.82
CA SER A 19 29.59 10.62 38.66
C SER A 19 31.07 10.29 38.51
N THR A 20 31.76 10.82 37.50
CA THR A 20 33.18 11.20 37.61
C THR A 20 33.50 12.40 36.70
N LYS A 21 34.10 13.43 37.32
CA LYS A 21 34.86 14.53 36.71
C LYS A 21 36.09 13.93 35.98
N SER A 22 36.74 14.51 34.97
CA SER A 22 37.37 15.84 34.88
C SER A 22 38.14 15.93 33.55
N GLY A 23 38.27 17.13 32.95
CA GLY A 23 39.32 17.39 31.94
C GLY A 23 39.08 18.67 31.12
N CYS A 24 39.92 19.68 31.34
CA CYS A 24 39.86 21.04 30.79
C CYS A 24 40.19 21.17 29.27
N SER A 25 39.61 22.23 28.70
CA SER A 25 39.69 22.91 27.38
C SER A 25 41.11 23.26 26.84
N PRO A 26 41.27 24.12 25.78
CA PRO A 26 40.74 24.14 24.40
C PRO A 26 41.87 24.35 23.34
N LYS A 27 41.62 24.08 22.04
CA LYS A 27 42.34 24.74 20.91
C LYS A 27 41.42 24.87 19.70
N THR A 28 40.89 26.06 19.41
CA THR A 28 41.38 27.09 18.46
C THR A 28 41.05 26.80 17.00
N GLN A 29 40.22 27.70 16.45
CA GLN A 29 39.82 27.89 15.06
C GLN A 29 41.02 28.08 14.12
N THR A 30 40.87 27.70 12.85
CA THR A 30 41.14 28.58 11.69
C THR A 30 40.72 27.90 10.38
N SER A 31 39.78 28.53 9.67
CA SER A 31 39.69 28.50 8.20
C SER A 31 40.62 29.58 7.61
N PRO A 32 41.05 29.43 6.35
CA PRO A 32 40.67 30.41 5.32
C PRO A 32 40.35 29.75 3.95
N THR A 33 39.28 30.14 3.23
CA THR A 33 39.15 31.20 2.19
C THR A 33 40.04 31.01 0.93
N GLY A 34 39.41 30.95 -0.26
CA GLY A 34 39.97 30.67 -1.62
C GLY A 34 40.86 31.79 -2.23
N PRO A 35 40.88 32.09 -3.57
CA PRO A 35 39.99 31.68 -4.68
C PRO A 35 40.69 31.43 -6.07
N SER A 36 39.89 31.41 -7.15
CA SER A 36 40.20 31.62 -8.60
C SER A 36 40.19 30.35 -9.46
N VAL A 37 39.13 30.10 -10.24
CA VAL A 37 38.83 30.63 -11.60
C VAL A 37 39.80 30.08 -12.64
N GLU A 38 39.33 29.11 -13.42
CA GLU A 38 39.76 28.98 -14.80
C GLU A 38 38.63 28.42 -15.68
N THR A 39 38.53 29.05 -16.83
CA THR A 39 37.48 29.03 -17.84
C THR A 39 37.52 27.79 -18.74
N SER A 40 36.36 27.44 -19.31
CA SER A 40 36.12 26.50 -20.43
C SER A 40 36.96 26.82 -21.69
N PRO A 41 36.86 26.12 -22.85
CA PRO A 41 36.01 24.98 -23.23
C PRO A 41 36.71 23.87 -24.05
N SER A 42 36.08 22.70 -24.24
CA SER A 42 36.08 21.95 -25.52
C SER A 42 35.28 20.64 -25.42
N SER A 43 34.07 20.66 -25.97
CA SER A 43 33.50 19.53 -26.72
C SER A 43 34.09 19.62 -28.15
N PRO A 44 34.22 18.54 -28.96
CA PRO A 44 33.17 17.54 -29.21
C PRO A 44 33.66 16.11 -29.44
N ALA A 45 32.75 15.13 -29.43
CA ALA A 45 32.63 14.07 -30.45
C ALA A 45 31.75 12.92 -29.95
N SER A 46 30.54 12.84 -30.47
CA SER A 46 29.70 11.64 -30.45
C SER A 46 30.19 10.63 -31.51
N PRO A 47 30.39 9.34 -31.19
CA PRO A 47 30.50 8.32 -32.22
C PRO A 47 29.10 7.86 -32.66
N ARG A 48 28.72 8.33 -33.84
CA ARG A 48 27.61 7.89 -34.68
C ARG A 48 27.88 6.48 -35.19
N TRP A 49 27.24 5.46 -34.61
CA TRP A 49 27.26 4.10 -35.16
C TRP A 49 26.09 3.95 -36.13
N LYS A 50 26.37 4.18 -37.41
CA LYS A 50 25.54 3.78 -38.55
C LYS A 50 26.36 2.84 -39.41
N SER A 51 26.00 1.56 -39.41
CA SER A 51 26.32 0.55 -40.46
C SER A 51 25.98 -0.81 -39.85
N SER A 52 25.28 -1.73 -40.47
CA SER A 52 24.85 -1.87 -41.85
C SER A 52 23.89 -3.07 -41.90
N LEU A 53 22.67 -2.87 -42.41
CA LEU A 53 21.76 -3.96 -42.75
C LEU A 53 22.32 -4.69 -43.97
N SER A 54 22.94 -5.85 -43.75
CA SER A 54 23.25 -6.82 -44.79
C SER A 54 21.97 -7.56 -45.16
N ILE A 55 21.29 -7.09 -46.21
CA ILE A 55 20.21 -7.80 -46.87
C ILE A 55 20.86 -8.91 -47.72
N SER A 56 20.97 -10.11 -47.15
CA SER A 56 21.32 -11.30 -47.91
C SER A 56 20.09 -11.78 -48.69
N LYS A 57 20.27 -11.78 -50.00
CA LYS A 57 19.35 -12.25 -51.05
C LYS A 57 19.13 -13.76 -50.90
N ALA A 58 17.96 -14.18 -50.39
CA ALA A 58 17.55 -15.57 -50.36
C ALA A 58 17.01 -15.98 -51.74
N GLY A 59 17.64 -16.99 -52.37
CA GLY A 59 17.11 -17.63 -53.57
C GLY A 59 15.89 -18.52 -53.27
N PRO A 60 15.05 -18.82 -54.27
CA PRO A 60 13.86 -19.64 -54.06
C PRO A 60 14.25 -21.11 -53.87
N MET A 61 14.10 -21.63 -52.65
CA MET A 61 14.11 -23.07 -52.39
C MET A 61 12.72 -23.65 -52.63
N THR A 62 12.62 -24.57 -53.59
CA THR A 62 11.46 -25.43 -53.82
C THR A 62 11.30 -26.44 -52.67
N PRO A 63 10.09 -26.66 -52.14
CA PRO A 63 9.86 -27.69 -51.13
C PRO A 63 9.64 -29.08 -51.77
N PRO A 64 10.18 -30.17 -51.20
CA PRO A 64 9.76 -31.51 -51.57
C PRO A 64 8.42 -31.87 -50.91
N SER A 65 7.47 -32.31 -51.73
CA SER A 65 6.22 -32.92 -51.34
C SER A 65 6.47 -34.30 -50.72
N LEU A 66 5.98 -34.53 -49.49
CA LEU A 66 5.84 -35.87 -48.93
C LEU A 66 4.38 -36.14 -48.54
N PRO A 67 3.95 -37.41 -48.59
CA PRO A 67 2.56 -37.77 -48.73
C PRO A 67 1.84 -37.79 -47.38
N ARG A 68 0.56 -37.40 -47.43
CA ARG A 68 -0.45 -37.71 -46.41
C ARG A 68 -0.44 -39.20 -46.15
N LEU A 69 -0.36 -39.59 -44.88
CA LEU A 69 -1.08 -40.74 -44.28
C LEU A 69 -0.68 -40.82 -42.80
N LEU A 70 -1.61 -40.47 -41.91
CA LEU A 70 -2.08 -41.31 -40.80
C LEU A 70 -3.05 -40.49 -39.93
N SER A 71 -4.33 -40.78 -40.13
CA SER A 71 -5.41 -40.51 -39.19
C SER A 71 -5.16 -41.25 -37.87
N GLY A 72 -5.51 -40.60 -36.76
CA GLY A 72 -5.93 -41.32 -35.55
C GLY A 72 -5.52 -40.66 -34.25
N PHE A 73 -6.49 -40.03 -33.59
CA PHE A 73 -6.51 -39.74 -32.15
C PHE A 73 -5.72 -38.52 -31.64
N LEU A 74 -6.09 -37.33 -32.13
CA LEU A 74 -6.00 -36.11 -31.33
C LEU A 74 -7.18 -36.12 -30.33
N LEU A 75 -6.97 -36.73 -29.16
CA LEU A 75 -7.88 -36.59 -28.04
C LEU A 75 -7.79 -35.14 -27.55
N ALA A 76 -8.63 -34.28 -28.11
CA ALA A 76 -8.81 -32.91 -27.63
C ALA A 76 -9.37 -32.98 -26.21
N LEU A 77 -8.49 -32.92 -25.21
CA LEU A 77 -8.86 -32.74 -23.82
C LEU A 77 -9.47 -31.33 -23.71
N LEU A 78 -10.79 -31.25 -23.89
CA LEU A 78 -11.56 -30.05 -23.62
C LEU A 78 -11.44 -29.80 -22.11
N VAL A 79 -10.44 -29.04 -21.69
CA VAL A 79 -10.40 -28.50 -20.32
C VAL A 79 -11.56 -27.52 -20.26
N ALA A 80 -12.73 -28.03 -19.86
CA ALA A 80 -13.88 -27.21 -19.55
C ALA A 80 -13.48 -26.33 -18.39
N THR A 81 -13.06 -25.10 -18.68
CA THR A 81 -12.89 -24.08 -17.66
C THR A 81 -14.23 -23.96 -16.95
N PRO A 82 -14.28 -24.14 -15.61
CA PRO A 82 -15.54 -24.06 -14.89
C PRO A 82 -16.22 -22.74 -15.25
N ALA A 83 -17.54 -22.79 -15.49
CA ALA A 83 -18.29 -21.60 -15.87
C ALA A 83 -18.12 -20.52 -14.78
N PRO A 84 -18.04 -19.23 -15.14
CA PRO A 84 -17.77 -18.13 -14.21
C PRO A 84 -18.73 -18.09 -13.00
N ALA A 85 -19.97 -18.54 -13.18
CA ALA A 85 -20.96 -18.64 -12.10
C ALA A 85 -20.57 -19.65 -11.00
N GLN A 86 -19.89 -20.74 -11.37
CA GLN A 86 -19.45 -21.76 -10.42
C GLN A 86 -18.27 -21.29 -9.58
N GLU A 87 -17.32 -20.57 -10.19
CA GLU A 87 -16.19 -19.95 -9.49
C GLU A 87 -16.66 -18.93 -8.44
N VAL A 88 -17.66 -18.10 -8.77
CA VAL A 88 -18.25 -17.14 -7.83
C VAL A 88 -18.89 -17.84 -6.63
N GLY A 89 -19.63 -18.93 -6.85
CA GLY A 89 -20.24 -19.70 -5.76
C GLY A 89 -19.22 -20.36 -4.82
N ILE A 90 -18.09 -20.81 -5.37
CA ILE A 90 -16.99 -21.39 -4.56
C ILE A 90 -16.29 -20.30 -3.76
N ALA A 91 -15.97 -19.16 -4.38
CA ALA A 91 -15.34 -18.03 -3.72
C ALA A 91 -16.19 -17.51 -2.54
N GLN A 92 -17.52 -17.43 -2.73
CA GLN A 92 -18.46 -17.07 -1.66
C GLN A 92 -18.38 -18.02 -0.46
N LYS A 93 -18.44 -19.33 -0.69
CA LYS A 93 -18.36 -20.33 0.39
C LYS A 93 -17.02 -20.29 1.12
N LEU A 94 -15.93 -20.13 0.38
CA LEU A 94 -14.60 -19.97 0.97
C LEU A 94 -14.53 -18.71 1.85
N TYR A 95 -15.10 -17.61 1.39
CA TYR A 95 -15.15 -16.36 2.14
C TYR A 95 -15.92 -16.51 3.45
N GLU A 96 -17.12 -17.11 3.39
CA GLU A 96 -17.95 -17.38 4.57
C GLU A 96 -17.25 -18.30 5.57
N ASN A 97 -16.56 -19.33 5.09
CA ASN A 97 -15.78 -20.23 5.92
C ASN A 97 -14.61 -19.50 6.61
N ALA A 98 -13.85 -18.69 5.87
CA ALA A 98 -12.76 -17.88 6.43
C ALA A 98 -13.26 -16.91 7.52
N LEU A 99 -14.42 -16.28 7.31
CA LEU A 99 -15.05 -15.44 8.34
C LEU A 99 -15.48 -16.25 9.58
N GLN A 100 -15.98 -17.47 9.41
CA GLN A 100 -16.29 -18.36 10.54
C GLN A 100 -15.02 -18.73 11.31
N LEU A 101 -13.92 -19.03 10.61
CA LEU A 101 -12.63 -19.33 11.22
C LEU A 101 -12.11 -18.15 12.05
N LEU A 102 -12.24 -16.91 11.57
CA LEU A 102 -11.93 -15.72 12.37
C LEU A 102 -12.77 -15.65 13.66
N ARG A 103 -14.09 -15.83 13.55
CA ARG A 103 -15.00 -15.82 14.72
C ARG A 103 -14.67 -16.91 15.73
N ASN A 104 -14.16 -18.04 15.25
CA ASN A 104 -13.76 -19.18 16.09
C ASN A 104 -12.35 -19.01 16.69
N GLY A 105 -11.71 -17.86 16.52
CA GLY A 105 -10.36 -17.60 17.05
C GLY A 105 -9.26 -18.36 16.30
N LYS A 106 -9.49 -18.72 15.03
CA LYS A 106 -8.54 -19.43 14.17
C LYS A 106 -8.02 -18.51 13.04
N PRO A 107 -7.27 -17.45 13.37
CA PRO A 107 -6.91 -16.43 12.39
C PRO A 107 -5.95 -16.92 11.31
N GLU A 108 -5.03 -17.84 11.64
CA GLU A 108 -4.10 -18.37 10.64
C GLU A 108 -4.81 -19.18 9.55
N GLU A 109 -5.79 -20.01 9.93
CA GLU A 109 -6.62 -20.77 8.99
C GLU A 109 -7.48 -19.82 8.15
N ALA A 110 -8.04 -18.77 8.78
CA ALA A 110 -8.84 -17.77 8.08
C ALA A 110 -8.02 -16.98 7.04
N LEU A 111 -6.80 -16.53 7.40
CA LEU A 111 -5.92 -15.80 6.49
C LEU A 111 -5.54 -16.66 5.27
N LYS A 112 -5.30 -17.96 5.45
CA LYS A 112 -5.10 -18.90 4.33
C LYS A 112 -6.34 -19.01 3.45
N GLY A 113 -7.54 -19.03 4.06
CA GLY A 113 -8.80 -19.02 3.34
C GLY A 113 -8.98 -17.76 2.48
N PHE A 114 -8.73 -16.58 3.04
CA PHE A 114 -8.75 -15.32 2.29
C PHE A 114 -7.71 -15.30 1.18
N GLU A 115 -6.51 -15.80 1.44
CA GLU A 115 -5.45 -15.92 0.44
C GLU A 115 -5.86 -16.76 -0.75
N GLN A 116 -6.46 -17.93 -0.49
CA GLN A 116 -6.95 -18.79 -1.55
C GLN A 116 -7.95 -18.08 -2.46
N ILE A 117 -8.81 -17.21 -1.91
CA ILE A 117 -9.80 -16.48 -2.69
C ILE A 117 -9.13 -15.53 -3.68
N TYR A 118 -8.20 -14.67 -3.24
CA TYR A 118 -7.59 -13.70 -4.14
C TYR A 118 -6.50 -14.30 -5.05
N GLN A 119 -5.96 -15.47 -4.73
CA GLN A 119 -5.00 -16.19 -5.59
C GLN A 119 -5.70 -17.01 -6.68
N SER A 120 -6.72 -17.78 -6.30
CA SER A 120 -7.39 -18.72 -7.21
C SER A 120 -8.66 -18.15 -7.85
N TYR A 121 -9.32 -17.20 -7.18
CA TYR A 121 -10.61 -16.63 -7.60
C TYR A 121 -10.55 -15.11 -7.69
N GLY A 122 -9.41 -14.55 -8.14
CA GLY A 122 -9.17 -13.10 -8.19
C GLY A 122 -10.13 -12.28 -9.07
N LYS A 123 -10.97 -12.91 -9.89
CA LYS A 123 -12.03 -12.24 -10.67
C LYS A 123 -13.38 -12.26 -9.98
N SER A 124 -13.51 -12.99 -8.87
CA SER A 124 -14.74 -13.08 -8.11
C SER A 124 -15.00 -11.77 -7.34
N PRO A 125 -16.26 -11.42 -7.07
CA PRO A 125 -16.59 -10.25 -6.27
C PRO A 125 -16.07 -10.34 -4.82
N GLN A 126 -15.77 -11.55 -4.33
CA GLN A 126 -15.22 -11.79 -2.99
C GLN A 126 -13.72 -11.54 -2.88
N ALA A 127 -12.99 -11.46 -4.00
CA ALA A 127 -11.54 -11.24 -3.97
C ALA A 127 -11.12 -9.92 -3.28
N PRO A 128 -11.71 -8.74 -3.60
CA PRO A 128 -11.39 -7.51 -2.87
C PRO A 128 -11.83 -7.56 -1.40
N ASP A 129 -12.96 -8.20 -1.09
CA ASP A 129 -13.40 -8.39 0.31
C ASP A 129 -12.41 -9.25 1.10
N ALA A 130 -11.94 -10.37 0.52
CA ALA A 130 -10.96 -11.25 1.16
C ALA A 130 -9.61 -10.53 1.38
N LEU A 131 -9.13 -9.79 0.39
CA LEU A 131 -7.94 -8.93 0.53
C LEU A 131 -8.12 -7.93 1.67
N PHE A 132 -9.30 -7.28 1.72
CA PHE A 132 -9.57 -6.26 2.72
C PHE A 132 -9.63 -6.85 4.13
N GLN A 133 -10.35 -7.96 4.33
CA GLN A 133 -10.43 -8.65 5.62
C GLN A 133 -9.06 -9.10 6.14
N ALA A 134 -8.24 -9.68 5.26
CA ALA A 134 -6.87 -10.07 5.62
C ALA A 134 -6.02 -8.84 5.99
N ALA A 135 -6.13 -7.76 5.22
CA ALA A 135 -5.42 -6.51 5.49
C ALA A 135 -5.86 -5.87 6.82
N THR A 136 -7.16 -5.81 7.12
CA THR A 136 -7.67 -5.21 8.38
C THR A 136 -7.34 -6.05 9.60
N TYR A 137 -7.25 -7.38 9.45
CA TYR A 137 -6.77 -8.24 10.52
C TYR A 137 -5.29 -7.96 10.85
N LEU A 138 -4.46 -7.78 9.82
CA LEU A 138 -3.04 -7.49 9.98
C LEU A 138 -2.78 -6.05 10.45
N TYR A 139 -3.57 -5.10 9.96
CA TYR A 139 -3.46 -3.67 10.24
C TYR A 139 -4.80 -3.13 10.76
N PRO A 140 -5.03 -3.21 12.09
CA PRO A 140 -6.31 -2.87 12.69
C PRO A 140 -6.56 -1.36 12.79
N THR A 141 -5.56 -0.50 12.62
CA THR A 141 -5.68 0.97 12.65
C THR A 141 -6.83 1.44 11.78
N THR A 142 -7.80 2.13 12.38
CA THR A 142 -9.01 2.58 11.66
C THR A 142 -9.03 4.06 11.36
N ASP A 143 -8.26 4.86 12.10
CA ASP A 143 -8.23 6.32 11.98
C ASP A 143 -6.83 6.86 12.35
N LEU A 144 -6.70 8.19 12.41
CA LEU A 144 -5.45 8.87 12.71
C LEU A 144 -5.03 8.77 14.19
N ASP A 145 -5.98 8.52 15.10
CA ASP A 145 -5.71 8.45 16.54
C ASP A 145 -5.08 7.10 16.91
N ASP A 146 -5.34 6.07 16.10
CA ASP A 146 -4.76 4.72 16.21
C ASP A 146 -3.30 4.62 15.70
N LEU A 147 -2.70 5.68 15.16
CA LEU A 147 -1.35 5.62 14.59
C LEU A 147 -0.29 5.29 15.64
N GLY A 148 0.70 4.48 15.25
CA GLY A 148 1.79 4.04 16.12
C GLY A 148 1.44 2.85 17.03
N LEU A 149 0.22 2.33 16.96
CA LEU A 149 -0.18 1.13 17.70
C LEU A 149 0.26 -0.18 17.03
N VAL A 150 0.66 -0.13 15.76
CA VAL A 150 0.97 -1.30 14.95
C VAL A 150 2.46 -1.36 14.61
N GLY A 151 3.06 -2.54 14.78
CA GLY A 151 4.47 -2.76 14.48
C GLY A 151 4.78 -2.87 12.98
N ARG A 152 6.04 -2.62 12.63
CA ARG A 152 6.56 -2.70 11.25
C ARG A 152 6.16 -3.95 10.47
N GLU A 153 6.18 -5.12 11.11
CA GLU A 153 5.87 -6.39 10.45
C GLU A 153 4.43 -6.45 9.93
N ALA A 154 3.48 -6.00 10.74
CA ALA A 154 2.07 -5.95 10.38
C ALA A 154 1.84 -5.01 9.19
N ILE A 155 2.48 -3.84 9.20
CA ILE A 155 2.47 -2.89 8.08
C ILE A 155 3.01 -3.55 6.80
N GLN A 156 4.15 -4.23 6.88
CA GLN A 156 4.77 -4.90 5.72
C GLN A 156 3.88 -5.99 5.12
N LYS A 157 3.14 -6.74 5.95
CA LYS A 157 2.23 -7.80 5.50
C LYS A 157 0.94 -7.24 4.90
N ALA A 158 0.39 -6.17 5.48
CA ALA A 158 -0.91 -5.61 5.08
C ALA A 158 -0.82 -4.69 3.84
N LEU A 159 0.27 -3.93 3.70
CA LEU A 159 0.47 -2.99 2.59
C LEU A 159 0.24 -3.60 1.19
N PRO A 160 0.85 -4.74 0.81
CA PRO A 160 0.63 -5.30 -0.53
C PRO A 160 -0.82 -5.76 -0.77
N LEU A 161 -1.58 -6.09 0.28
CA LEU A 161 -2.97 -6.50 0.15
C LEU A 161 -3.86 -5.29 -0.19
N LEU A 162 -3.71 -4.18 0.54
CA LEU A 162 -4.44 -2.93 0.26
C LEU A 162 -4.04 -2.33 -1.09
N ASP A 163 -2.74 -2.36 -1.41
CA ASP A 163 -2.24 -1.86 -2.69
C ASP A 163 -2.80 -2.66 -3.88
N ARG A 164 -3.02 -3.97 -3.72
CA ARG A 164 -3.70 -4.79 -4.72
C ARG A 164 -5.17 -4.39 -4.90
N ILE A 165 -5.90 -4.06 -3.82
CA ILE A 165 -7.27 -3.54 -3.92
C ILE A 165 -7.27 -2.27 -4.77
N ARG A 166 -6.42 -1.31 -4.42
CA ARG A 166 -6.27 -0.02 -5.12
C ARG A 166 -6.00 -0.19 -6.62
N ARG A 167 -5.15 -1.13 -7.01
CA ARG A 167 -4.68 -1.28 -8.41
C ARG A 167 -5.55 -2.18 -9.28
N SER A 168 -6.29 -3.11 -8.69
CA SER A 168 -6.97 -4.17 -9.45
C SER A 168 -8.48 -4.20 -9.24
N TYR A 169 -9.00 -3.45 -8.26
CA TYR A 169 -10.40 -3.50 -7.88
C TYR A 169 -10.97 -2.08 -7.66
N GLU A 170 -10.65 -1.15 -8.57
CA GLU A 170 -11.05 0.27 -8.49
C GLU A 170 -12.56 0.49 -8.40
N THR A 171 -13.37 -0.39 -9.00
CA THR A 171 -14.84 -0.32 -8.92
C THR A 171 -15.43 -1.05 -7.72
N SER A 172 -14.59 -1.72 -6.92
CA SER A 172 -15.06 -2.41 -5.72
C SER A 172 -15.48 -1.39 -4.66
N PRO A 173 -16.54 -1.69 -3.87
CA PRO A 173 -16.85 -0.91 -2.69
C PRO A 173 -15.67 -0.77 -1.72
N ARG A 174 -14.67 -1.67 -1.77
CA ARG A 174 -13.45 -1.68 -0.93
C ARG A 174 -12.35 -0.73 -1.35
N ALA A 175 -12.43 -0.19 -2.56
CA ALA A 175 -11.40 0.70 -3.09
C ALA A 175 -11.19 1.97 -2.24
N PRO A 176 -12.24 2.72 -1.83
CA PRO A 176 -12.06 3.88 -0.97
C PRO A 176 -11.52 3.51 0.43
N GLU A 177 -11.96 2.42 1.06
CA GLU A 177 -11.39 2.02 2.36
C GLU A 177 -9.92 1.60 2.24
N ALA A 178 -9.55 0.93 1.14
CA ALA A 178 -8.16 0.55 0.91
C ALA A 178 -7.27 1.77 0.72
N LEU A 179 -7.71 2.76 -0.06
CA LEU A 179 -7.01 4.04 -0.23
C LEU A 179 -6.88 4.79 1.09
N TYR A 180 -7.96 4.87 1.87
CA TYR A 180 -7.93 5.52 3.17
C TYR A 180 -6.92 4.84 4.11
N ARG A 181 -6.92 3.50 4.20
CA ARG A 181 -5.95 2.75 5.01
C ARG A 181 -4.51 2.86 4.51
N LEU A 182 -4.30 2.96 3.20
CA LEU A 182 -2.97 3.25 2.64
C LEU A 182 -2.49 4.65 3.06
N GLY A 183 -3.38 5.63 3.13
CA GLY A 183 -3.10 6.95 3.67
C GLY A 183 -2.65 6.90 5.13
N LEU A 184 -3.39 6.17 5.97
CA LEU A 184 -3.00 5.93 7.37
C LEU A 184 -1.64 5.24 7.48
N MET A 185 -1.41 4.16 6.72
CA MET A 185 -0.12 3.46 6.70
C MET A 185 1.04 4.37 6.29
N ALA A 186 0.83 5.31 5.37
CA ALA A 186 1.85 6.26 4.95
C ALA A 186 2.20 7.28 6.05
N LEU A 187 1.36 7.41 7.09
CA LEU A 187 1.61 8.23 8.28
C LEU A 187 2.09 7.45 9.50
N GLU A 188 2.16 6.12 9.42
CA GLU A 188 2.63 5.26 10.51
C GLU A 188 4.11 5.52 10.83
N PRO A 189 4.47 5.82 12.08
CA PRO A 189 5.87 6.02 12.46
C PRO A 189 6.76 4.80 12.19
N GLU A 190 6.20 3.60 12.34
CA GLU A 190 6.91 2.33 12.13
C GLU A 190 7.00 1.92 10.65
N ASN A 191 6.34 2.63 9.74
CA ASN A 191 6.44 2.38 8.31
C ASN A 191 7.78 2.95 7.79
N PRO A 192 8.72 2.12 7.31
CA PRO A 192 9.99 2.60 6.76
C PRO A 192 9.83 3.41 5.46
N ARG A 193 8.64 3.40 4.86
CA ARG A 193 8.26 4.21 3.70
C ARG A 193 7.23 5.30 4.06
N ALA A 194 7.14 5.68 5.33
CA ALA A 194 6.27 6.77 5.74
C ALA A 194 6.56 8.04 4.93
N SER A 195 5.50 8.65 4.42
CA SER A 195 5.57 9.81 3.54
C SER A 195 4.27 10.58 3.61
N SER A 196 4.34 11.81 4.14
CA SER A 196 3.20 12.73 4.17
C SER A 196 2.63 13.00 2.77
N ASN A 197 3.48 13.01 1.74
CA ASN A 197 3.03 13.21 0.36
C ASN A 197 2.26 11.99 -0.18
N GLU A 198 2.70 10.77 0.13
CA GLU A 198 1.96 9.56 -0.24
C GLU A 198 0.64 9.46 0.51
N ALA A 199 0.64 9.83 1.80
CA ALA A 199 -0.56 9.88 2.61
C ALA A 199 -1.59 10.87 2.02
N TYR A 200 -1.15 12.10 1.73
CA TYR A 200 -1.97 13.11 1.07
C TYR A 200 -2.56 12.62 -0.26
N ALA A 201 -1.74 11.99 -1.11
CA ALA A 201 -2.21 11.45 -2.39
C ALA A 201 -3.27 10.36 -2.21
N ALA A 202 -3.09 9.44 -1.26
CA ALA A 202 -4.04 8.37 -0.99
C ALA A 202 -5.37 8.92 -0.44
N PHE A 203 -5.32 9.85 0.51
CA PHE A 203 -6.50 10.48 1.08
C PHE A 203 -7.28 11.33 0.06
N THR A 204 -6.61 12.20 -0.68
CA THR A 204 -7.27 13.01 -1.71
C THR A 204 -7.86 12.16 -2.83
N SER A 205 -7.28 11.00 -3.14
CA SER A 205 -7.87 10.04 -4.07
C SER A 205 -9.24 9.55 -3.60
N VAL A 206 -9.46 9.35 -2.29
CA VAL A 206 -10.78 9.01 -1.77
C VAL A 206 -11.79 10.11 -2.10
N ALA A 207 -11.48 11.36 -1.76
CA ALA A 207 -12.38 12.49 -1.96
C ALA A 207 -12.64 12.81 -3.45
N ASN A 208 -11.66 12.58 -4.33
CA ASN A 208 -11.74 12.95 -5.74
C ASN A 208 -12.32 11.83 -6.62
N VAL A 209 -11.98 10.58 -6.33
CA VAL A 209 -12.37 9.42 -7.15
C VAL A 209 -13.65 8.75 -6.61
N TYR A 210 -13.90 8.84 -5.30
CA TYR A 210 -15.05 8.22 -4.63
C TYR A 210 -15.85 9.26 -3.84
N PRO A 211 -16.41 10.29 -4.50
CA PRO A 211 -17.09 11.41 -3.82
C PRO A 211 -18.36 10.99 -3.05
N ASP A 212 -18.95 9.84 -3.36
CA ASP A 212 -20.11 9.30 -2.64
C ASP A 212 -19.71 8.41 -1.45
N SER A 213 -18.41 8.22 -1.21
CA SER A 213 -17.91 7.39 -0.11
C SER A 213 -18.18 8.04 1.24
N PRO A 214 -18.59 7.27 2.28
CA PRO A 214 -18.68 7.80 3.64
C PRO A 214 -17.30 8.23 4.20
N LEU A 215 -16.20 7.87 3.53
CA LEU A 215 -14.85 8.23 3.92
C LEU A 215 -14.38 9.59 3.39
N VAL A 216 -15.19 10.34 2.62
CA VAL A 216 -14.77 11.65 2.10
C VAL A 216 -14.36 12.60 3.22
N GLY A 217 -15.17 12.74 4.27
CA GLY A 217 -14.84 13.60 5.42
C GLY A 217 -13.54 13.18 6.13
N PRO A 218 -13.45 11.93 6.63
CA PRO A 218 -12.22 11.42 7.23
C PRO A 218 -10.98 11.53 6.33
N ALA A 219 -11.14 11.32 5.02
CA ALA A 219 -10.03 11.42 4.08
C ALA A 219 -9.59 12.87 3.86
N LEU A 220 -10.51 13.84 3.70
CA LEU A 220 -10.13 15.25 3.61
C LEU A 220 -9.42 15.74 4.89
N PHE A 221 -9.87 15.29 6.06
CA PHE A 221 -9.15 15.53 7.31
C PHE A 221 -7.75 14.91 7.30
N GLY A 222 -7.62 13.65 6.86
CA GLY A 222 -6.32 12.99 6.70
C GLY A 222 -5.39 13.68 5.69
N ALA A 223 -5.93 14.22 4.60
CA ALA A 223 -5.18 15.01 3.62
C ALA A 223 -4.62 16.28 4.26
N ALA A 224 -5.45 17.05 4.97
CA ALA A 224 -5.02 18.25 5.68
C ALA A 224 -3.96 17.94 6.74
N VAL A 225 -4.14 16.88 7.54
CA VAL A 225 -3.16 16.43 8.54
C VAL A 225 -1.83 16.02 7.89
N SER A 226 -1.89 15.36 6.73
CA SER A 226 -0.69 15.01 5.96
C SER A 226 0.06 16.25 5.51
N GLN A 227 -0.64 17.28 5.04
CA GLN A 227 -0.05 18.57 4.67
C GLN A 227 0.56 19.31 5.87
N VAL A 228 -0.10 19.31 7.03
CA VAL A 228 0.48 19.86 8.27
C VAL A 228 1.78 19.16 8.63
N ARG A 229 1.83 17.82 8.55
CA ARG A 229 3.07 17.05 8.80
C ARG A 229 4.16 17.32 7.76
N ALA A 230 3.80 17.78 6.57
CA ALA A 230 4.72 18.22 5.53
C ALA A 230 5.09 19.72 5.65
N GLU A 231 4.64 20.41 6.70
CA GLU A 231 4.81 21.87 6.91
C GLU A 231 4.16 22.74 5.80
N ALA A 232 3.26 22.16 5.01
CA ALA A 232 2.55 22.83 3.92
C ALA A 232 1.26 23.52 4.44
N PHE A 233 1.40 24.44 5.40
CA PHE A 233 0.25 25.01 6.13
C PHE A 233 -0.79 25.71 5.26
N ALA A 234 -0.35 26.42 4.20
CA ALA A 234 -1.28 27.12 3.31
C ALA A 234 -2.23 26.15 2.61
N ALA A 235 -1.70 25.06 2.05
CA ALA A 235 -2.53 24.08 1.36
C ALA A 235 -3.27 23.15 2.35
N ALA A 236 -2.78 22.97 3.59
CA ALA A 236 -3.58 22.38 4.66
C ALA A 236 -4.87 23.18 4.97
N VAL A 237 -4.80 24.52 4.97
CA VAL A 237 -5.99 25.38 5.16
C VAL A 237 -6.99 25.20 4.02
N GLU A 238 -6.53 25.03 2.78
CA GLU A 238 -7.40 24.74 1.64
C GLU A 238 -8.14 23.41 1.82
N ASP A 239 -7.44 22.35 2.24
CA ASP A 239 -8.05 21.04 2.49
C ASP A 239 -9.06 21.07 3.66
N PHE A 240 -8.75 21.79 4.74
CA PHE A 240 -9.70 22.00 5.84
C PHE A 240 -10.93 22.79 5.40
N SER A 241 -10.76 23.80 4.54
CA SER A 241 -11.89 24.57 4.01
C SER A 241 -12.79 23.68 3.17
N ARG A 242 -12.19 22.87 2.28
CA ARG A 242 -12.91 21.88 1.47
C ARG A 242 -13.69 20.86 2.31
N LEU A 243 -13.11 20.42 3.43
CA LEU A 243 -13.78 19.54 4.39
C LEU A 243 -15.05 20.18 4.97
N PHE A 244 -14.99 21.42 5.43
CA PHE A 244 -16.15 22.11 5.99
C PHE A 244 -17.21 22.46 4.94
N GLU A 245 -16.82 22.69 3.69
CA GLU A 245 -17.76 22.93 2.59
C GLU A 245 -18.52 21.66 2.20
N GLN A 246 -17.84 20.51 2.12
CA GLN A 246 -18.44 19.25 1.66
C GLN A 246 -19.10 18.46 2.79
N VAL A 247 -18.58 18.58 4.01
CA VAL A 247 -19.08 17.85 5.18
C VAL A 247 -19.26 18.84 6.35
N PRO A 248 -20.27 19.72 6.30
CA PRO A 248 -20.46 20.79 7.29
C PRO A 248 -20.54 20.29 8.73
N ASP A 249 -21.09 19.09 8.94
CA ASP A 249 -21.27 18.49 10.26
C ASP A 249 -20.03 17.76 10.79
N PHE A 250 -18.95 17.64 9.99
CA PHE A 250 -17.73 16.94 10.41
C PHE A 250 -17.12 17.54 11.69
N ALA A 251 -17.13 18.87 11.81
CA ALA A 251 -16.66 19.58 13.00
C ALA A 251 -17.60 19.45 14.21
N VAL A 252 -18.89 19.18 13.98
CA VAL A 252 -19.91 19.20 15.02
C VAL A 252 -19.84 17.93 15.88
N GLY A 253 -19.32 16.83 15.33
CA GLY A 253 -19.05 15.57 16.04
C GLY A 253 -17.74 15.55 16.83
N ALA A 254 -16.79 16.44 16.55
CA ALA A 254 -15.52 16.57 17.29
C ALA A 254 -15.66 17.43 18.58
N LYS A 255 -16.87 17.50 19.14
CA LYS A 255 -17.17 18.30 20.33
C LYS A 255 -17.07 17.50 21.63
N ALA A 256 -16.21 18.04 22.50
CA ALA A 256 -16.06 17.90 23.96
C ALA A 256 -15.18 16.76 24.47
#